data_AF-A0A1F2PDD8-F1
#
_entry.id   AF-A0A1F2PDD8-F1
#
_cell.length_a   1.000
_cell.length_b   1.000
_cell.length_c   1.000
_cell.angle_alpha   90.00
_cell.angle_beta   90.00
_cell.angle_gamma   90.00
#
_symmetry.space_group_name_H-M   'P 1'
#
loop_
_entity.id
_entity.type
_entity.pdbx_description
1 polymer ?
#
loop_
_entity_poly.entity_id
_entity_poly.type
_entity_poly.pdbx_seq_one_letter_code
_entity_poly.pdbx_strand_id
1 'polypeptide(L)'
;MTRLEDVSKGTMITVKSKEDFYFRVLTREDLERELKEKKVAKAKVKNDIELTKAEKLVAEFSFKKVLGYFGEVYEMHEDWQEAVMQDIEDSGIEVKKIEKAINEVFRNNPTFIEGEKLVFGEGKGRKNA
;
A
#
# COMPACT_ATOMS: atom_id res chain seq x y z
N MET A 1 19.24 -7.02 0.85
CA MET A 1 17.94 -7.31 1.49
C MET A 1 18.10 -7.05 2.97
N THR A 2 17.33 -6.12 3.53
CA THR A 2 17.43 -5.73 4.94
C THR A 2 16.74 -6.77 5.83
N ARG A 3 17.32 -7.09 6.99
CA ARG A 3 16.69 -8.04 7.92
C ARG A 3 15.64 -7.33 8.78
N LEU A 4 14.56 -8.01 9.10
CA LEU A 4 13.52 -7.50 9.99
C LEU A 4 14.10 -7.13 11.37
N GLU A 5 15.13 -7.85 11.83
CA GLU A 5 15.77 -7.55 13.11
C GLU A 5 16.61 -6.26 13.10
N ASP A 6 16.94 -5.74 11.90
CA ASP A 6 17.78 -4.55 11.73
C ASP A 6 16.96 -3.25 11.64
N VAL A 7 15.63 -3.31 11.45
CA VAL A 7 14.76 -2.12 11.37
C VAL A 7 14.20 -1.71 12.73
N SER A 8 13.90 -0.43 12.98
CA SER A 8 13.45 -0.02 14.33
C SER A 8 12.10 -0.65 14.71
N LYS A 9 11.86 -0.87 16.01
CA LYS A 9 10.59 -1.44 16.51
C LYS A 9 9.34 -0.66 16.08
N GLY A 10 9.45 0.66 15.97
CA GLY A 10 8.36 1.53 15.52
C GLY A 10 8.24 1.65 13.99
N THR A 11 9.10 0.97 13.22
CA THR A 11 8.98 0.94 11.75
C THR A 11 7.67 0.25 11.37
N MET A 12 6.92 0.87 10.47
CA MET A 12 5.71 0.29 9.90
C MET A 12 6.09 -0.74 8.83
N ILE A 13 5.43 -1.90 8.85
CA ILE A 13 5.73 -3.06 8.04
C ILE A 13 4.44 -3.45 7.31
N THR A 14 4.52 -3.61 5.99
CA THR A 14 3.45 -4.28 5.25
C THR A 14 3.64 -5.78 5.36
N VAL A 15 2.55 -6.50 5.58
CA VAL A 15 2.50 -7.95 5.69
C VAL A 15 1.48 -8.47 4.71
N LYS A 16 1.95 -9.16 3.67
CA LYS A 16 1.11 -9.72 2.61
C LYS A 16 1.22 -11.23 2.59
N SER A 17 0.10 -11.94 2.65
CA SER A 17 0.10 -13.37 2.35
C SER A 17 0.27 -13.56 0.84
N LYS A 18 0.97 -14.61 0.40
CA LYS A 18 1.08 -14.93 -1.04
C LYS A 18 -0.27 -15.14 -1.72
N GLU A 19 -1.30 -15.50 -0.95
CA GLU A 19 -2.66 -15.75 -1.44
C GLU A 19 -3.56 -14.51 -1.36
N ASP A 20 -3.13 -13.43 -0.68
CA ASP A 20 -3.95 -12.24 -0.46
C ASP A 20 -3.61 -11.12 -1.44
N PHE A 21 -4.65 -10.47 -1.97
CA PHE A 21 -4.49 -9.28 -2.79
C PHE A 21 -4.05 -8.06 -1.96
N TYR A 22 -4.58 -7.95 -0.74
CA TYR A 22 -4.32 -6.83 0.18
C TYR A 22 -3.22 -7.18 1.19
N PHE A 23 -2.44 -6.16 1.59
CA PHE A 23 -1.53 -6.27 2.72
C PHE A 23 -2.13 -5.59 3.96
N ARG A 24 -1.70 -6.04 5.14
CA ARG A 24 -1.93 -5.34 6.41
C ARG A 24 -0.71 -4.51 6.78
N VAL A 25 -0.90 -3.46 7.58
CA VAL A 25 0.20 -2.63 8.08
C VAL A 25 0.25 -2.70 9.59
N LEU A 26 1.41 -3.05 10.14
CA LEU A 26 1.65 -3.18 11.58
C LEU A 26 3.01 -2.57 11.93
N THR A 27 3.23 -2.17 13.18
CA THR A 27 4.59 -1.87 13.64
C THR A 27 5.41 -3.17 13.66
N ARG A 28 6.75 -3.07 13.55
CA ARG A 28 7.63 -4.22 13.72
C ARG A 28 7.36 -4.93 15.06
N GLU A 29 7.14 -4.17 16.14
CA GLU A 29 6.88 -4.75 17.46
C GLU A 29 5.56 -5.53 17.52
N ASP A 30 4.49 -5.00 16.94
CA ASP A 30 3.20 -5.70 16.87
C ASP A 30 3.30 -6.98 16.02
N LEU A 31 4.03 -6.91 14.90
CA LEU A 31 4.33 -8.09 14.09
C LEU A 31 5.09 -9.16 14.88
N GLU A 32 6.12 -8.78 15.64
CA GLU A 32 6.85 -9.72 16.49
C GLU A 32 5.96 -10.36 17.57
N ARG A 33 5.02 -9.58 18.13
CA ARG A 33 4.04 -10.08 19.10
C ARG A 33 3.09 -11.08 18.46
N GLU A 34 2.48 -10.75 17.32
CA GLU A 34 1.60 -11.66 16.57
C GLU A 34 2.32 -12.98 16.21
N LEU A 35 3.56 -12.89 15.73
CA LEU A 35 4.36 -14.06 15.37
C LEU A 35 4.73 -14.93 16.58
N LYS A 36 4.86 -14.34 17.78
CA LYS A 36 5.11 -15.08 19.02
C LYS A 36 3.83 -15.75 19.55
N GLU A 37 2.69 -15.09 19.42
CA GLU A 37 1.39 -15.59 19.88
C GLU A 37 0.86 -16.74 19.01
N LYS A 38 1.08 -16.68 17.69
CA LYS A 38 0.75 -17.74 16.73
C LYS A 38 1.70 -18.95 16.79
N LYS A 39 2.03 -19.44 17.99
CA LYS A 39 3.07 -20.43 18.39
C LYS A 39 3.26 -21.72 17.57
N VAL A 40 2.56 -21.97 16.45
CA VAL A 40 2.47 -23.28 15.79
C VAL A 40 3.14 -23.35 14.40
N ALA A 41 3.57 -22.24 13.78
CA ALA A 41 4.01 -22.31 12.37
C ALA A 41 5.17 -21.38 11.98
N LYS A 42 6.17 -21.12 12.84
CA LYS A 42 7.28 -20.19 12.53
C LYS A 42 8.01 -20.48 11.21
N ALA A 43 8.11 -21.73 10.76
CA ALA A 43 8.74 -22.06 9.48
C ALA A 43 7.79 -21.87 8.28
N LYS A 44 6.50 -22.21 8.44
CA LYS A 44 5.49 -22.11 7.37
C LYS A 44 5.08 -20.64 7.12
N VAL A 45 4.82 -19.89 8.21
CA VAL A 45 4.51 -18.45 8.16
C VAL A 45 5.62 -17.64 7.50
N LYS A 46 6.89 -17.97 7.75
CA LYS A 46 8.04 -17.28 7.13
C LYS A 46 8.10 -17.42 5.61
N ASN A 47 7.59 -18.53 5.06
CA ASN A 47 7.63 -18.81 3.62
C ASN A 47 6.36 -18.35 2.89
N ASP A 48 5.28 -18.09 3.63
CA ASP A 48 3.96 -17.77 3.07
C ASP A 48 3.61 -16.28 3.14
N ILE A 49 4.45 -15.46 3.78
CA ILE A 49 4.26 -14.01 3.85
C ILE A 49 5.42 -13.24 3.24
N GLU A 50 5.10 -12.14 2.57
CA GLU A 50 6.05 -11.11 2.15
C GLU A 50 6.01 -9.95 3.14
N LEU A 51 7.20 -9.46 3.49
CA LEU A 51 7.39 -8.32 4.37
C LEU A 51 8.11 -7.20 3.62
N THR A 52 7.57 -5.99 3.68
CA THR A 52 8.29 -4.79 3.21
C THR A 52 8.18 -3.67 4.23
N LYS A 53 9.12 -2.72 4.21
CA LYS A 53 8.92 -1.45 4.90
C LYS A 53 7.70 -0.76 4.29
N ALA A 54 6.77 -0.33 5.14
CA ALA A 54 5.61 0.41 4.70
C ALA A 54 6.02 1.86 4.42
N GLU A 55 5.89 2.28 3.17
CA GLU A 55 6.16 3.65 2.77
C GLU A 55 4.87 4.44 2.84
N LYS A 56 4.90 5.56 3.56
CA LYS A 56 3.74 6.44 3.69
C LYS A 56 3.43 7.04 2.32
N LEU A 57 2.21 6.83 1.84
CA LEU A 57 1.70 7.42 0.62
C LEU A 57 0.54 8.35 0.93
N VAL A 58 0.62 9.55 0.37
CA VAL A 58 -0.54 10.45 0.27
C VAL A 58 -1.09 10.31 -1.14
N ALA A 59 -2.31 9.78 -1.25
CA ALA A 59 -2.97 9.66 -2.54
C ALA A 59 -3.32 11.05 -3.10
N GLU A 60 -3.39 11.15 -4.43
CA GLU A 60 -3.84 12.34 -5.14
C GLU A 60 -4.99 11.98 -6.09
N PHE A 61 -6.12 12.62 -5.88
CA PHE A 61 -7.29 12.54 -6.74
C PHE A 61 -7.25 13.63 -7.83
N SER A 62 -7.62 13.23 -9.05
CA SER A 62 -8.00 14.15 -10.11
C SER A 62 -9.04 13.50 -11.01
N PHE A 63 -10.04 14.29 -11.44
CA PHE A 63 -11.04 13.84 -12.41
C PHE A 63 -10.38 13.38 -13.71
N LYS A 64 -9.37 14.11 -14.19
CA LYS A 64 -8.63 13.74 -15.41
C LYS A 64 -7.98 12.36 -15.30
N LYS A 65 -7.36 12.04 -14.15
CA LYS A 65 -6.74 10.73 -13.93
C LYS A 65 -7.79 9.61 -13.86
N VAL A 66 -8.92 9.87 -13.20
CA VAL A 66 -10.01 8.90 -13.07
C VAL A 66 -10.67 8.62 -14.43
N LEU A 67 -10.97 9.66 -15.20
CA LEU A 67 -11.55 9.51 -16.54
C LEU A 67 -10.56 8.85 -17.49
N GLY A 68 -9.26 9.17 -17.43
CA GLY A 68 -8.24 8.49 -18.21
C GLY A 68 -8.19 6.99 -17.92
N TYR A 69 -8.25 6.60 -16.65
CA TYR A 69 -8.34 5.18 -16.27
C TYR A 69 -9.58 4.50 -16.87
N PHE A 70 -10.75 5.15 -16.83
CA PHE A 70 -11.96 4.60 -17.45
C PHE A 70 -11.87 4.53 -18.97
N GLY A 71 -11.27 5.53 -19.60
CA GLY A 71 -11.02 5.54 -21.04
C GLY A 71 -10.17 4.35 -21.48
N GLU A 72 -9.08 4.08 -20.76
CA GLU A 72 -8.18 2.96 -21.01
C GLU A 72 -8.84 1.59 -20.72
N VAL A 73 -9.51 1.44 -19.58
CA VAL A 73 -10.07 0.15 -19.14
C VAL A 73 -11.25 -0.31 -19.99
N TYR A 74 -12.05 0.63 -20.51
CA TYR A 74 -13.26 0.31 -21.25
C TYR A 74 -13.17 0.63 -22.75
N GLU A 75 -11.97 0.92 -23.27
CA GLU A 75 -11.71 1.21 -24.69
C GLU A 75 -12.67 2.28 -25.26
N MET A 76 -12.85 3.36 -24.49
CA MET A 76 -13.70 4.47 -24.92
C MET A 76 -13.10 5.18 -26.13
N HIS A 77 -13.94 5.86 -26.92
CA HIS A 77 -13.46 6.65 -28.06
C HIS A 77 -12.52 7.79 -27.61
N GLU A 78 -11.58 8.17 -28.47
CA GLU A 78 -10.43 9.06 -28.16
C GLU A 78 -10.85 10.39 -27.49
N ASP A 79 -11.97 10.97 -27.95
CA ASP A 79 -12.44 12.28 -27.47
C ASP A 79 -13.37 12.22 -26.24
N TRP A 80 -13.72 11.02 -25.75
CA TRP A 80 -14.74 10.84 -24.71
C TRP A 80 -14.40 11.60 -23.42
N GLN A 81 -13.13 11.51 -23.00
CA GLN A 81 -12.67 12.15 -21.78
C GLN A 81 -12.80 13.68 -21.87
N GLU A 82 -12.48 14.27 -23.01
CA GLU A 82 -12.57 15.72 -23.22
C GLU A 82 -14.02 16.18 -23.23
N ALA A 83 -14.90 15.45 -23.93
CA ALA A 83 -16.32 15.74 -23.96
C ALA A 83 -16.96 15.69 -22.55
N VAL A 84 -16.67 14.65 -21.77
CA VAL A 84 -17.19 14.53 -20.40
C VAL A 84 -16.67 15.65 -19.50
N MET A 85 -15.38 16.00 -19.60
CA MET A 85 -14.81 17.10 -18.82
C MET A 85 -15.48 18.44 -19.17
N GLN A 86 -15.70 18.69 -20.47
CA GLN A 86 -16.37 19.89 -20.93
C GLN A 86 -17.82 19.97 -20.42
N ASP A 87 -18.58 18.88 -20.53
CA ASP A 87 -19.96 18.83 -20.03
C ASP A 87 -20.04 19.07 -18.50
N ILE A 88 -19.06 18.57 -17.73
CA ILE A 88 -18.97 18.84 -16.28
C ILE A 88 -18.71 20.32 -16.04
N GLU A 89 -17.80 20.96 -16.78
CA GLU A 89 -17.50 22.38 -16.64
C GLU A 89 -18.70 23.25 -17.02
N ASP A 90 -19.38 22.93 -18.12
CA ASP A 90 -20.58 23.63 -18.61
C ASP A 90 -21.78 23.48 -17.65
N SER A 91 -21.83 22.40 -16.86
CA SER A 91 -22.84 22.22 -15.80
C SER A 91 -22.66 23.15 -14.59
N GLY A 92 -21.56 23.91 -14.53
CA GLY A 92 -21.24 24.82 -13.42
C GLY A 92 -20.61 24.14 -12.20
N ILE A 93 -20.20 22.87 -12.33
CA ILE A 93 -19.50 22.15 -11.26
C ILE A 93 -18.08 22.69 -11.11
N GLU A 94 -17.74 23.13 -9.89
CA GLU A 94 -16.40 23.62 -9.57
C GLU A 94 -15.42 22.46 -9.33
N VAL A 95 -15.04 21.76 -10.40
CA VAL A 95 -14.14 20.59 -10.40
C VAL A 95 -12.92 20.79 -9.49
N LYS A 96 -12.23 21.93 -9.63
CA LYS A 96 -11.02 22.24 -8.85
C LYS A 96 -11.27 22.36 -7.35
N LYS A 97 -12.45 22.82 -6.91
CA LYS A 97 -12.82 22.86 -5.50
C LYS A 97 -13.04 21.46 -4.94
N ILE A 98 -13.69 20.58 -5.70
CA ILE A 98 -13.91 19.18 -5.33
C ILE A 98 -12.57 18.44 -5.23
N GLU A 99 -11.72 18.55 -6.26
CA GLU A 99 -10.37 17.96 -6.25
C GLU A 99 -9.58 18.41 -5.01
N LYS A 100 -9.61 19.71 -4.69
CA LYS A 100 -8.92 20.25 -3.50
C LYS A 100 -9.46 19.64 -2.21
N ALA A 101 -10.78 19.56 -2.04
CA ALA A 101 -11.41 19.01 -0.84
C ALA A 101 -11.07 17.52 -0.64
N ILE A 102 -11.15 16.71 -1.70
CA ILE A 102 -10.79 15.28 -1.63
C ILE A 102 -9.30 15.10 -1.30
N ASN A 103 -8.43 15.87 -1.96
CA ASN A 103 -6.99 15.80 -1.71
C ASN A 103 -6.59 16.28 -0.30
N GLU A 104 -7.38 17.14 0.32
CA GLU A 104 -7.20 17.50 1.74
C GLU A 104 -7.56 16.34 2.67
N VAL A 105 -8.66 15.63 2.38
CA VAL A 105 -9.03 14.41 3.11
C VAL A 105 -7.91 13.36 2.99
N PHE A 106 -7.35 13.14 1.81
CA PHE A 106 -6.25 12.17 1.61
C PHE A 106 -4.96 12.58 2.31
N ARG A 107 -4.64 13.88 2.37
CA ARG A 107 -3.51 14.39 3.15
C ARG A 107 -3.66 14.12 4.64
N ASN A 108 -4.88 14.26 5.17
CA ASN A 108 -5.19 14.00 6.56
C ASN A 108 -5.33 12.52 6.89
N ASN A 109 -5.57 11.68 5.88
CA ASN A 109 -5.74 10.22 6.00
C ASN A 109 -4.76 9.49 5.08
N PRO A 110 -3.44 9.60 5.33
CA PRO A 110 -2.44 8.94 4.52
C PRO A 110 -2.57 7.42 4.62
N THR A 111 -2.19 6.74 3.55
CA THR A 111 -2.10 5.28 3.50
C THR A 111 -0.64 4.84 3.43
N PHE A 112 -0.41 3.56 3.19
CA PHE A 112 0.90 2.99 2.96
C PHE A 112 0.95 2.22 1.64
N ILE A 113 2.15 2.04 1.10
CA ILE A 113 2.46 1.13 0.01
C ILE A 113 3.64 0.23 0.38
N GLU A 114 3.83 -0.84 -0.40
CA GLU A 114 4.98 -1.73 -0.27
C GLU A 114 6.26 -1.01 -0.71
N GLY A 115 7.26 -0.97 0.16
CA GLY A 115 8.57 -0.39 -0.11
C GLY A 115 9.67 -1.45 -0.14
N GLU A 116 10.78 -1.18 0.55
CA GLU A 116 11.94 -2.08 0.60
C GLU A 116 11.59 -3.46 1.19
N LYS A 117 11.91 -4.54 0.46
CA LYS A 117 11.72 -5.92 0.93
C LYS A 117 12.58 -6.26 2.14
N LEU A 118 11.95 -6.93 3.11
CA LEU A 118 12.56 -7.41 4.34
C LEU A 118 12.61 -8.93 4.38
N VAL A 119 13.63 -9.47 5.04
CA VAL A 119 13.76 -10.91 5.32
C VAL A 119 13.84 -11.17 6.80
N PHE A 120 13.36 -12.33 7.24
CA PHE A 120 13.64 -12.79 8.59
C PHE A 120 15.12 -13.15 8.73
N GLY A 121 15.72 -12.85 9.88
CA GLY A 121 17.04 -13.36 10.21
C GLY A 121 17.03 -14.89 10.28
N GLU A 122 18.07 -15.50 9.70
CA GLU A 122 18.39 -16.89 9.99
C GLU A 122 18.77 -16.97 11.47
N GLY A 123 18.07 -17.81 12.22
CA GLY A 123 18.46 -18.08 13.60
C GLY A 123 19.91 -18.53 13.59
N LYS A 124 20.77 -17.88 14.39
CA LYS A 124 22.19 -18.24 14.53
C LYS A 124 22.29 -19.75 14.55
N GLY A 125 22.89 -20.33 13.51
CA GLY A 125 23.13 -21.76 13.44
C GLY A 125 23.77 -22.19 14.75
N ARG A 126 23.20 -23.23 15.38
CA ARG A 126 23.95 -24.02 16.35
C ARG A 126 25.24 -24.41 15.64
N LYS A 127 26.35 -23.77 16.00
CA LYS A 127 27.67 -24.33 15.76
C LYS A 127 27.74 -25.59 16.63
N ASN A 128 27.41 -26.73 16.03
CA ASN A 128 27.90 -28.00 16.53
C ASN A 128 29.34 -28.09 16.04
N ALA A 129 30.28 -27.76 16.93
CA ALA A 129 31.67 -28.19 16.87
C ALA A 129 32.17 -28.21 18.32
#